data_AF-A0A962JNN4-F1
#
_entry.id   AF-A0A962JNN4-F1
#
_cell.length_a   1.000
_cell.length_b   1.000
_cell.length_c   1.000
_cell.angle_alpha   90.00
_cell.angle_beta   90.00
_cell.angle_gamma   90.00
#
_symmetry.space_group_name_H-M   'P 1'
#
loop_
_entity.id
_entity.type
_entity.pdbx_description
1 polymer ?
#
loop_
_entity_poly.entity_id
_entity_poly.type
_entity_poly.pdbx_seq_one_letter_code
_entity_poly.pdbx_strand_id
1 'polypeptide(L)'
;PLESLIQRSDSELTISIPRAIGDAFLYLPYNPLNNCALEEAAKAALAGINKKYNTRLSLNRLRSYLRYYLSCTGVDAVEINLLHGAPSLQEAGIYYYQIDSEQLAKRHHTYCIRLLRKVGKEYDRWLPQNRSRRIGSQLQLLEGNVKKLFQAIRQEADAYRLQGNQSLLEFHNVYTLFILHLLNLSSGHRPVINPYDSIKYFDLEAGTVFISDKEVRSELSARTLALPKLAVTQVIEYLRHLQALKNYFIDINPSLYGTVQSVEEGKAPLLFFVEDGKIKFVRPALLEKRLTSVLPLPLNWHRHFMRTKLRQLGFSGQQVDAWMGHAGFGGEAFSRYSGLAMRDLKDIAERIDTFLTDQLSIGPLAAWSNPA
;
A
#
# COMPACT_ATOMS: atom_id res chain seq x y z
N PRO A 1 5.67 22.53 -6.32
CA PRO A 1 4.82 21.78 -7.28
C PRO A 1 4.80 20.29 -6.95
N LEU A 2 3.65 19.61 -7.10
CA LEU A 2 3.52 18.18 -6.79
C LEU A 2 4.56 17.33 -7.55
N GLU A 3 4.95 17.73 -8.76
CA GLU A 3 5.98 17.04 -9.57
C GLU A 3 7.32 16.87 -8.84
N SER A 4 7.72 17.86 -8.02
CA SER A 4 8.99 17.80 -7.28
C SER A 4 8.95 16.85 -6.08
N LEU A 5 7.75 16.39 -5.70
CA LEU A 5 7.54 15.58 -4.50
C LEU A 5 7.61 14.08 -4.79
N ILE A 6 7.25 13.68 -6.01
CA ILE A 6 6.95 12.30 -6.39
C ILE A 6 7.87 11.79 -7.51
N GLN A 7 8.10 10.48 -7.53
CA GLN A 7 8.66 9.77 -8.68
C GLN A 7 7.50 9.25 -9.55
N ARG A 8 7.26 9.85 -10.71
CA ARG A 8 6.25 9.38 -11.67
C ARG A 8 6.72 8.13 -12.41
N SER A 9 5.75 7.37 -12.94
CA SER A 9 6.00 6.23 -13.80
C SER A 9 5.87 6.58 -15.27
N ASP A 10 6.81 6.08 -16.08
CA ASP A 10 6.77 6.07 -17.52
C ASP A 10 6.22 4.72 -17.98
N SER A 11 5.07 4.73 -18.64
CA SER A 11 4.25 3.53 -18.90
C SER A 11 4.79 2.58 -19.99
N GLU A 12 6.06 2.69 -20.38
CA GLU A 12 6.61 1.89 -21.47
C GLU A 12 7.34 0.65 -20.94
N LEU A 13 6.81 -0.53 -21.26
CA LEU A 13 7.45 -1.83 -21.03
C LEU A 13 7.73 -2.50 -22.37
N THR A 14 9.00 -2.70 -22.68
CA THR A 14 9.40 -3.50 -23.84
C THR A 14 9.68 -4.93 -23.39
N ILE A 15 8.92 -5.89 -23.91
CA ILE A 15 9.13 -7.31 -23.65
C ILE A 15 9.70 -7.97 -24.91
N SER A 16 10.90 -8.53 -24.80
CA SER A 16 11.52 -9.28 -25.89
C SER A 16 11.03 -10.73 -25.90
N ILE A 17 10.63 -11.22 -27.06
CA ILE A 17 10.33 -12.64 -27.30
C ILE A 17 11.59 -13.38 -27.77
N PRO A 18 11.76 -14.68 -27.46
CA PRO A 18 12.86 -15.46 -28.02
C PRO A 18 12.88 -15.42 -29.54
N ARG A 19 14.08 -15.37 -30.14
CA ARG A 19 14.25 -15.37 -31.61
C ARG A 19 13.56 -16.55 -32.27
N ALA A 20 13.66 -17.76 -31.70
CA ALA A 20 12.97 -18.94 -32.22
C ALA A 20 11.44 -18.77 -32.34
N ILE A 21 10.82 -17.92 -31.49
CA ILE A 21 9.40 -17.57 -31.58
C ILE A 21 9.19 -16.38 -32.53
N GLY A 22 10.07 -15.38 -32.48
CA GLY A 22 10.03 -14.23 -33.38
C GLY A 22 10.16 -14.61 -34.85
N ASP A 23 11.09 -15.50 -35.19
CA ASP A 23 11.27 -16.02 -36.55
C ASP A 23 9.98 -16.71 -37.02
N ALA A 24 9.37 -17.55 -36.18
CA ALA A 24 8.09 -18.19 -36.48
C ALA A 24 6.95 -17.16 -36.71
N PHE A 25 6.98 -16.03 -36.00
CA PHE A 25 6.03 -14.94 -36.17
C PHE A 25 6.22 -14.21 -37.52
N LEU A 26 7.46 -14.08 -38.01
CA LEU A 26 7.75 -13.49 -39.33
C LEU A 26 7.22 -14.36 -40.49
N TYR A 27 7.09 -15.66 -40.28
CA TYR A 27 6.50 -16.59 -41.25
C TYR A 27 4.98 -16.69 -41.16
N LEU A 28 4.33 -16.07 -40.16
CA LEU A 28 2.88 -15.93 -40.17
C LEU A 28 2.53 -14.90 -41.24
N PRO A 29 1.63 -15.22 -42.19
CA PRO A 29 1.19 -14.26 -43.19
C PRO A 29 0.57 -13.07 -42.45
N TYR A 30 1.28 -11.94 -42.42
CA TYR A 30 0.83 -10.73 -41.77
C TYR A 30 -0.40 -10.21 -42.51
N ASN A 31 -1.58 -10.60 -42.05
CA ASN A 31 -2.84 -10.06 -42.51
C ASN A 31 -3.57 -9.51 -41.27
N PRO A 32 -3.68 -8.17 -41.08
CA PRO A 32 -4.19 -7.57 -39.84
C PRO A 32 -5.67 -7.84 -39.50
N LEU A 33 -6.33 -8.84 -40.07
CA LEU A 33 -7.78 -8.81 -40.24
C LEU A 33 -8.60 -10.01 -39.74
N ASN A 34 -8.04 -11.00 -39.05
CA ASN A 34 -8.93 -11.87 -38.27
C ASN A 34 -8.26 -12.61 -37.11
N ASN A 35 -8.28 -12.01 -35.91
CA ASN A 35 -7.95 -12.71 -34.66
C ASN A 35 -8.71 -14.04 -34.52
N CYS A 36 -9.92 -14.13 -35.11
CA CYS A 36 -10.72 -15.35 -35.14
C CYS A 36 -10.04 -16.48 -35.93
N ALA A 37 -9.49 -16.20 -37.12
CA ALA A 37 -8.84 -17.22 -37.96
C ALA A 37 -7.56 -17.77 -37.32
N LEU A 38 -6.76 -16.91 -36.68
CA LEU A 38 -5.59 -17.34 -35.91
C LEU A 38 -5.99 -18.20 -34.70
N GLU A 39 -7.07 -17.83 -34.01
CA GLU A 39 -7.57 -18.60 -32.89
C GLU A 39 -8.05 -19.99 -33.32
N GLU A 40 -8.79 -20.09 -34.43
CA GLU A 40 -9.24 -21.37 -34.98
C GLU A 40 -8.08 -22.24 -35.47
N ALA A 41 -7.09 -21.67 -36.15
CA ALA A 41 -5.87 -22.40 -36.53
C ALA A 41 -5.12 -22.95 -35.31
N ALA A 42 -5.02 -22.16 -34.24
CA ALA A 42 -4.40 -22.59 -33.00
C ALA A 42 -5.21 -23.70 -32.29
N LYS A 43 -6.56 -23.63 -32.30
CA LYS A 43 -7.43 -24.71 -31.80
C LYS A 43 -7.23 -26.00 -32.59
N ALA A 44 -7.16 -25.92 -33.93
CA ALA A 44 -6.95 -27.08 -34.79
C ALA A 44 -5.59 -27.74 -34.53
N ALA A 45 -4.51 -26.95 -34.41
CA ALA A 45 -3.19 -27.45 -34.04
C ALA A 45 -3.20 -28.15 -32.67
N LEU A 46 -3.88 -27.56 -31.67
CA LEU A 46 -4.03 -28.17 -30.35
C LEU A 46 -4.83 -29.48 -30.38
N ALA A 47 -5.87 -29.58 -31.21
CA ALA A 47 -6.63 -30.82 -31.38
C ALA A 47 -5.74 -31.94 -31.91
N GLY A 48 -4.85 -31.65 -32.86
CA GLY A 48 -3.84 -32.60 -33.35
C GLY A 48 -2.88 -33.07 -32.25
N ILE A 49 -2.37 -32.15 -31.43
CA ILE A 49 -1.51 -32.46 -30.28
C ILE A 49 -2.25 -33.33 -29.25
N ASN A 50 -3.48 -32.94 -28.89
CA ASN A 50 -4.30 -33.67 -27.94
C ASN A 50 -4.58 -35.10 -28.40
N LYS A 51 -4.90 -35.28 -29.68
CA LYS A 51 -5.11 -36.61 -30.27
C LYS A 51 -3.82 -37.44 -30.25
N LYS A 52 -2.68 -36.84 -30.61
CA LYS A 52 -1.40 -37.54 -30.69
C LYS A 52 -0.85 -37.98 -29.32
N TYR A 53 -0.96 -37.12 -28.31
CA TYR A 53 -0.33 -37.33 -26.99
C TYR A 53 -1.35 -37.66 -25.89
N ASN A 54 -2.62 -37.86 -26.23
CA ASN A 54 -3.72 -38.11 -25.29
C ASN A 54 -3.81 -37.05 -24.17
N THR A 55 -3.73 -35.77 -24.56
CA THR A 55 -3.80 -34.64 -23.63
C THR A 55 -5.15 -33.91 -23.71
N ARG A 56 -5.42 -33.05 -22.72
CA ARG A 56 -6.60 -32.16 -22.68
C ARG A 56 -6.19 -30.68 -22.63
N LEU A 57 -5.31 -30.27 -23.53
CA LEU A 57 -4.86 -28.88 -23.63
C LEU A 57 -5.96 -28.03 -24.29
N SER A 58 -6.15 -26.81 -23.79
CA SER A 58 -7.03 -25.81 -24.37
C SER A 58 -6.26 -24.49 -24.55
N LEU A 59 -6.75 -23.61 -25.43
CA LEU A 59 -6.15 -22.29 -25.60
C LEU A 59 -6.11 -21.50 -24.28
N ASN A 60 -7.15 -21.59 -23.46
CA ASN A 60 -7.17 -20.94 -22.15
C ASN A 60 -6.07 -21.48 -21.22
N ARG A 61 -5.83 -22.79 -21.21
CA ARG A 61 -4.72 -23.37 -20.42
C ARG A 61 -3.35 -22.86 -20.88
N LEU A 62 -3.16 -22.67 -22.18
CA LEU A 62 -1.93 -22.07 -22.72
C LEU A 62 -1.79 -20.59 -22.35
N ARG A 63 -2.85 -19.79 -22.58
CA ARG A 63 -2.88 -18.36 -22.25
C ARG A 63 -2.58 -18.13 -20.76
N SER A 64 -3.17 -18.95 -19.88
CA SER A 64 -2.98 -18.84 -18.43
C SER A 64 -1.66 -19.40 -17.90
N TYR A 65 -0.85 -20.08 -18.73
CA TYR A 65 0.36 -20.77 -18.23
C TYR A 65 1.42 -19.81 -17.68
N LEU A 66 1.61 -18.64 -18.32
CA LEU A 66 2.51 -17.60 -17.80
C LEU A 66 2.08 -17.16 -16.40
N ARG A 67 0.80 -16.82 -16.23
CA ARG A 67 0.21 -16.43 -14.94
C ARG A 67 0.42 -17.53 -13.90
N TYR A 68 0.07 -18.77 -14.23
CA TYR A 68 0.26 -19.93 -13.36
C TYR A 68 1.73 -20.08 -12.92
N TYR A 69 2.67 -20.04 -13.86
CA TYR A 69 4.10 -20.17 -13.57
C TYR A 69 4.60 -19.06 -12.64
N LEU A 70 4.26 -17.80 -12.94
CA LEU A 70 4.68 -16.65 -12.14
C LEU A 70 4.07 -16.71 -10.73
N SER A 71 2.79 -17.09 -10.61
CA SER A 71 2.15 -17.29 -9.31
C SER A 71 2.84 -18.40 -8.50
N CYS A 72 3.16 -19.54 -9.11
CA CYS A 72 3.88 -20.64 -8.46
C CYS A 72 5.32 -20.28 -8.06
N THR A 73 5.90 -19.22 -8.64
CA THR A 73 7.23 -18.72 -8.29
C THR A 73 7.18 -17.52 -7.34
N GLY A 74 6.01 -17.20 -6.79
CA GLY A 74 5.82 -16.15 -5.78
C GLY A 74 5.87 -14.72 -6.34
N VAL A 75 5.68 -14.54 -7.65
CA VAL A 75 5.59 -13.22 -8.28
C VAL A 75 4.31 -12.53 -7.86
N ASP A 76 4.39 -11.21 -7.61
CA ASP A 76 3.27 -10.41 -7.15
C ASP A 76 2.17 -10.36 -8.23
N ALA A 77 0.91 -10.46 -7.82
CA ALA A 77 -0.22 -10.52 -8.74
C ALA A 77 -0.33 -9.25 -9.63
N VAL A 78 0.08 -8.09 -9.10
CA VAL A 78 0.17 -6.83 -9.84
C VAL A 78 1.18 -6.94 -10.98
N GLU A 79 2.35 -7.52 -10.71
CA GLU A 79 3.42 -7.71 -11.70
C GLU A 79 3.00 -8.70 -12.78
N ILE A 80 2.26 -9.75 -12.39
CA ILE A 80 1.70 -10.73 -13.33
C ILE A 80 0.69 -10.06 -14.26
N ASN A 81 -0.19 -9.21 -13.73
CA ASN A 81 -1.18 -8.50 -14.53
C ASN A 81 -0.53 -7.48 -15.48
N LEU A 82 0.52 -6.77 -15.03
CA LEU A 82 1.32 -5.89 -15.88
C LEU A 82 1.97 -6.66 -17.04
N LEU A 83 2.48 -7.87 -16.80
CA LEU A 83 3.06 -8.73 -17.85
C LEU A 83 2.01 -9.33 -18.80
N HIS A 84 0.81 -9.61 -18.32
CA HIS A 84 -0.27 -10.20 -19.11
C HIS A 84 -1.04 -9.15 -19.93
N GLY A 85 -0.87 -7.85 -19.63
CA GLY A 85 -1.54 -6.75 -20.34
C GLY A 85 -3.07 -6.77 -20.22
N ALA A 86 -3.62 -7.40 -19.17
CA ALA A 86 -5.06 -7.55 -18.98
C ALA A 86 -5.66 -6.27 -18.37
N PRO A 87 -6.45 -5.46 -19.10
CA PRO A 87 -7.01 -4.20 -18.58
C PRO A 87 -8.16 -4.43 -17.58
N SER A 88 -8.80 -5.60 -17.65
CA SER A 88 -10.02 -5.93 -16.90
C SER A 88 -9.76 -6.47 -15.49
N LEU A 89 -8.53 -6.87 -15.17
CA LEU A 89 -8.11 -7.25 -13.82
C LEU A 89 -7.53 -6.00 -13.14
N GLN A 90 -8.40 -5.07 -12.78
CA GLN A 90 -8.06 -3.97 -11.89
C GLN A 90 -7.84 -4.53 -10.48
N GLU A 91 -6.73 -5.23 -10.27
CA GLU A 91 -6.24 -5.44 -8.92
C GLU A 91 -5.96 -4.06 -8.33
N ALA A 92 -6.60 -3.74 -7.20
CA ALA A 92 -6.41 -2.47 -6.49
C ALA A 92 -4.92 -2.18 -6.22
N GLY A 93 -4.07 -3.22 -6.18
CA GLY A 93 -2.63 -3.12 -6.05
C GLY A 93 -1.92 -2.39 -7.22
N ILE A 94 -2.41 -2.47 -8.46
CA ILE A 94 -1.80 -1.78 -9.64
C ILE A 94 -1.75 -0.27 -9.41
N TYR A 95 -2.79 0.29 -8.79
CA TYR A 95 -2.87 1.72 -8.52
C TYR A 95 -1.81 2.18 -7.51
N TYR A 96 -1.48 1.33 -6.52
CA TYR A 96 -0.58 1.66 -5.42
C TYR A 96 0.87 1.22 -5.60
N TYR A 97 1.18 0.32 -6.53
CA TYR A 97 2.51 -0.28 -6.66
C TYR A 97 3.32 0.31 -7.82
N GLN A 98 4.59 0.64 -7.58
CA GLN A 98 5.53 1.05 -8.61
C GLN A 98 6.71 0.06 -8.70
N ILE A 99 7.05 -0.37 -9.92
CA ILE A 99 8.14 -1.32 -10.18
C ILE A 99 9.04 -0.87 -11.32
N ASP A 100 10.29 -1.33 -11.30
CA ASP A 100 11.22 -1.17 -12.41
C ASP A 100 10.88 -2.05 -13.62
N SER A 101 10.89 -1.45 -14.81
CA SER A 101 10.59 -2.12 -16.08
C SER A 101 11.60 -3.21 -16.44
N GLU A 102 12.87 -3.05 -16.06
CA GLU A 102 13.90 -4.07 -16.24
C GLU A 102 13.62 -5.30 -15.36
N GLN A 103 13.13 -5.10 -14.13
CA GLN A 103 12.75 -6.22 -13.26
C GLN A 103 11.58 -7.03 -13.84
N LEU A 104 10.55 -6.35 -14.37
CA LEU A 104 9.45 -7.03 -15.06
C LEU A 104 9.94 -7.80 -16.29
N ALA A 105 10.76 -7.16 -17.13
CA ALA A 105 11.32 -7.79 -18.32
C ALA A 105 12.20 -9.01 -17.96
N LYS A 106 12.99 -8.92 -16.89
CA LYS A 106 13.81 -10.02 -16.38
C LYS A 106 12.96 -11.21 -15.92
N ARG A 107 11.80 -10.99 -15.30
CA ARG A 107 10.87 -12.07 -14.93
C ARG A 107 10.30 -12.78 -16.15
N HIS A 108 9.83 -12.02 -17.14
CA HIS A 108 9.37 -12.60 -18.41
C HIS A 108 10.49 -13.39 -19.10
N HIS A 109 11.69 -12.81 -19.16
CA HIS A 109 12.86 -13.46 -19.74
C HIS A 109 13.21 -14.78 -19.02
N THR A 110 13.15 -14.81 -17.69
CA THR A 110 13.35 -16.04 -16.88
C THR A 110 12.32 -17.11 -17.22
N TYR A 111 11.05 -16.73 -17.41
CA TYR A 111 10.01 -17.64 -17.88
C TYR A 111 10.34 -18.23 -19.26
N CYS A 112 10.74 -17.39 -20.23
CA CYS A 112 11.10 -17.85 -21.56
C CYS A 112 12.29 -18.82 -21.58
N ILE A 113 13.36 -18.53 -20.83
CA ILE A 113 14.50 -19.45 -20.67
C ILE A 113 14.02 -20.81 -20.20
N ARG A 114 13.16 -20.84 -19.17
CA ARG A 114 12.67 -22.11 -18.61
C ARG A 114 11.82 -22.88 -19.62
N LEU A 115 10.99 -22.18 -20.40
CA LEU A 115 10.17 -22.80 -21.45
C LEU A 115 11.05 -23.42 -22.55
N LEU A 116 12.08 -22.72 -23.02
CA LEU A 116 12.98 -23.23 -24.06
C LEU A 116 13.84 -24.40 -23.59
N ARG A 117 14.35 -24.35 -22.35
CA ARG A 117 15.09 -25.50 -21.78
C ARG A 117 14.26 -26.78 -21.76
N LYS A 118 12.94 -26.69 -21.55
CA LYS A 118 12.05 -27.87 -21.58
C LYS A 118 11.98 -28.55 -22.96
N VAL A 119 12.35 -27.86 -24.02
CA VAL A 119 12.38 -28.39 -25.40
C VAL A 119 13.80 -28.49 -25.95
N GLY A 120 14.81 -28.46 -25.07
CA GLY A 120 16.22 -28.57 -25.46
C GLY A 120 16.74 -27.39 -26.29
N LYS A 121 16.06 -26.24 -26.25
CA LYS A 121 16.49 -25.02 -26.94
C LYS A 121 17.14 -24.05 -25.96
N GLU A 122 18.15 -23.35 -26.45
CA GLU A 122 18.77 -22.24 -25.73
C GLU A 122 18.03 -20.93 -26.00
N TYR A 123 18.11 -20.01 -25.03
CA TYR A 123 17.63 -18.65 -25.20
C TYR A 123 18.85 -17.80 -25.61
N ASP A 124 18.78 -17.15 -26.78
CA ASP A 124 19.84 -16.25 -27.26
C ASP A 124 20.13 -15.14 -26.25
N ARG A 125 21.38 -14.65 -26.18
CA ARG A 125 21.82 -13.64 -25.20
C ARG A 125 20.77 -12.55 -24.94
N TRP A 126 20.31 -12.43 -23.69
CA TRP A 126 19.42 -11.36 -23.27
C TRP A 126 20.14 -10.01 -23.34
N LEU A 127 19.51 -9.06 -24.00
CA LEU A 127 19.94 -7.66 -23.99
C LEU A 127 18.86 -6.86 -23.25
N PRO A 128 19.17 -6.26 -22.09
CA PRO A 128 18.24 -5.36 -21.44
C PRO A 128 17.96 -4.16 -22.35
N GLN A 129 16.74 -4.08 -22.89
CA GLN A 129 16.30 -2.97 -23.74
C GLN A 129 15.58 -1.88 -22.95
N ASN A 130 15.14 -2.19 -21.73
CA ASN A 130 14.44 -1.26 -20.88
C ASN A 130 15.45 -0.37 -20.15
N ARG A 131 15.28 0.96 -20.25
CA ARG A 131 16.10 1.96 -19.55
C ARG A 131 15.66 2.15 -18.10
N SER A 132 15.65 1.08 -17.27
CA SER A 132 15.29 1.10 -15.82
C SER A 132 14.23 2.16 -15.47
N ARG A 133 13.08 2.09 -16.16
CA ARG A 133 11.98 3.06 -16.00
C ARG A 133 11.00 2.53 -14.96
N ARG A 134 10.24 3.43 -14.34
CA ARG A 134 9.19 3.06 -13.39
C ARG A 134 7.87 2.80 -14.10
N ILE A 135 7.17 1.72 -13.76
CA ILE A 135 5.83 1.37 -14.26
C ILE A 135 4.87 1.23 -13.06
N GLY A 136 3.61 1.58 -13.27
CA GLY A 136 2.52 1.38 -12.31
C GLY A 136 2.10 2.70 -11.68
N SER A 137 2.31 2.82 -10.37
CA SER A 137 1.81 3.96 -9.61
C SER A 137 2.44 5.29 -10.03
N GLN A 138 1.57 6.30 -10.18
CA GLN A 138 1.95 7.68 -10.50
C GLN A 138 2.19 8.55 -9.26
N LEU A 139 1.98 8.01 -8.05
CA LEU A 139 2.01 8.76 -6.79
C LEU A 139 3.03 8.18 -5.79
N GLN A 140 4.19 7.74 -6.27
CA GLN A 140 5.26 7.28 -5.39
C GLN A 140 6.00 8.47 -4.80
N LEU A 141 5.80 8.75 -3.50
CA LEU A 141 6.48 9.85 -2.82
C LEU A 141 7.95 9.51 -2.56
N LEU A 142 8.84 10.51 -2.69
CA LEU A 142 10.25 10.34 -2.34
C LEU A 142 10.42 10.28 -0.81
N GLU A 143 11.28 9.39 -0.32
CA GLU A 143 11.53 9.20 1.11
C GLU A 143 11.97 10.50 1.82
N GLY A 144 12.81 11.30 1.16
CA GLY A 144 13.25 12.60 1.68
C GLY A 144 12.08 13.58 1.91
N ASN A 145 11.00 13.48 1.14
CA ASN A 145 9.82 14.32 1.33
C ASN A 145 8.91 13.81 2.45
N VAL A 146 8.86 12.49 2.68
CA VAL A 146 8.22 11.93 3.90
C VAL A 146 8.96 12.42 5.15
N LYS A 147 10.29 12.36 5.14
CA LYS A 147 11.11 12.89 6.24
C LYS A 147 10.84 14.38 6.49
N LYS A 148 10.82 15.20 5.43
CA LYS A 148 10.49 16.63 5.54
C LYS A 148 9.08 16.89 6.08
N LEU A 149 8.08 16.10 5.69
CA LEU A 149 6.71 16.21 6.23
C LEU A 149 6.72 16.06 7.76
N PHE A 150 7.31 14.99 8.28
CA PHE A 150 7.35 14.74 9.72
C PHE A 150 8.22 15.76 10.47
N GLN A 151 9.29 16.26 9.85
CA GLN A 151 10.10 17.35 10.40
C GLN A 151 9.30 18.65 10.50
N ALA A 152 8.56 19.03 9.45
CA ALA A 152 7.74 20.24 9.45
C ALA A 152 6.64 20.19 10.52
N ILE A 153 5.91 19.07 10.60
CA ILE A 153 4.88 18.86 11.64
C ILE A 153 5.49 18.97 13.04
N ARG A 154 6.66 18.38 13.28
CA ARG A 154 7.35 18.45 14.57
C ARG A 154 7.77 19.88 14.92
N GLN A 155 8.39 20.59 13.97
CA GLN A 155 8.82 21.98 14.17
C GLN A 155 7.64 22.89 14.51
N GLU A 156 6.51 22.69 13.83
CA GLU A 156 5.28 23.44 14.10
C GLU A 156 4.71 23.12 15.51
N ALA A 157 4.69 21.84 15.90
CA ALA A 157 4.29 21.43 17.24
C ALA A 157 5.21 22.02 18.32
N ASP A 158 6.53 21.98 18.12
CA ASP A 158 7.49 22.55 19.05
C ASP A 158 7.34 24.08 19.16
N ALA A 159 7.07 24.77 18.05
CA ALA A 159 6.80 26.21 18.05
C ALA A 159 5.55 26.57 18.85
N TYR A 160 4.46 25.82 18.73
CA TYR A 160 3.27 26.02 19.56
C TYR A 160 3.52 25.71 21.03
N ARG A 161 4.35 24.70 21.33
CA ARG A 161 4.73 24.39 22.72
C ARG A 161 5.47 25.56 23.38
N LEU A 162 6.36 26.24 22.65
CA LEU A 162 7.09 27.41 23.15
C LEU A 162 6.19 28.63 23.42
N GLN A 163 5.03 28.72 22.77
CA GLN A 163 4.08 29.80 22.99
C GLN A 163 3.22 29.62 24.24
N GLY A 164 3.28 28.45 24.89
CA GLY A 164 2.54 28.13 26.11
C GLY A 164 1.06 27.83 25.89
N ASN A 165 0.28 27.85 26.97
CA ASN A 165 -1.11 27.34 27.00
C ASN A 165 -2.07 28.00 25.99
N GLN A 166 -1.78 29.23 25.55
CA GLN A 166 -2.60 29.92 24.53
C GLN A 166 -2.61 29.18 23.18
N SER A 167 -1.59 28.35 22.91
CA SER A 167 -1.43 27.63 21.64
C SER A 167 -1.66 26.12 21.78
N LEU A 168 -2.29 25.68 22.88
CA LEU A 168 -2.57 24.26 23.16
C LEU A 168 -3.46 23.63 22.08
N LEU A 169 -4.43 24.37 21.54
CA LEU A 169 -5.38 23.84 20.56
C LEU A 169 -4.72 23.68 19.18
N GLU A 170 -3.87 24.62 18.82
CA GLU A 170 -3.03 24.58 17.63
C GLU A 170 -2.05 23.42 17.71
N PHE A 171 -1.39 23.27 18.87
CA PHE A 171 -0.55 22.09 19.14
C PHE A 171 -1.34 20.79 18.96
N HIS A 172 -2.52 20.69 19.58
CA HIS A 172 -3.37 19.49 19.47
C HIS A 172 -3.68 19.17 18.00
N ASN A 173 -4.01 20.17 17.20
CA ASN A 173 -4.32 19.98 15.79
C ASN A 173 -3.13 19.45 14.98
N VAL A 174 -1.93 20.00 15.19
CA VAL A 174 -0.70 19.52 14.56
C VAL A 174 -0.33 18.12 15.05
N TYR A 175 -0.53 17.85 16.35
CA TYR A 175 -0.31 16.56 16.96
C TYR A 175 -1.24 15.48 16.37
N THR A 176 -2.52 15.80 16.17
CA THR A 176 -3.49 14.92 15.49
C THR A 176 -3.03 14.58 14.07
N LEU A 177 -2.46 15.54 13.32
CA LEU A 177 -1.86 15.25 11.99
C LEU A 177 -0.66 14.30 12.10
N PHE A 178 0.22 14.51 13.08
CA PHE A 178 1.38 13.66 13.32
C PHE A 178 0.98 12.21 13.52
N ILE A 179 0.10 11.93 14.50
CA ILE A 179 -0.32 10.56 14.82
C ILE A 179 -1.08 9.94 13.66
N LEU A 180 -1.95 10.68 12.98
CA LEU A 180 -2.69 10.16 11.84
C LEU A 180 -1.76 9.69 10.72
N HIS A 181 -0.77 10.51 10.33
CA HIS A 181 0.18 10.13 9.29
C HIS A 181 1.07 8.96 9.71
N LEU A 182 1.51 8.93 10.98
CA LEU A 182 2.30 7.80 11.50
C LEU A 182 1.50 6.49 11.46
N LEU A 183 0.26 6.50 11.94
CA LEU A 183 -0.61 5.34 11.90
C LEU A 183 -0.92 4.91 10.46
N ASN A 184 -1.12 5.87 9.55
CA ASN A 184 -1.38 5.59 8.13
C ASN A 184 -0.19 4.92 7.44
N LEU A 185 1.04 5.35 7.74
CA LEU A 185 2.25 4.65 7.27
C LEU A 185 2.41 3.28 7.92
N SER A 186 1.92 3.10 9.14
CA SER A 186 2.05 1.86 9.92
C SER A 186 1.03 0.77 9.54
N SER A 187 -0.14 1.16 9.02
CA SER A 187 -1.28 0.26 8.81
C SER A 187 -1.90 0.30 7.41
N GLY A 188 -1.47 1.27 6.59
CA GLY A 188 -2.04 1.49 5.27
C GLY A 188 -3.50 1.91 5.29
N HIS A 189 -4.06 2.37 6.41
CA HIS A 189 -5.50 2.71 6.55
C HIS A 189 -6.02 3.61 5.42
N ARG A 190 -7.25 3.37 4.93
CA ARG A 190 -7.83 4.22 3.87
C ARG A 190 -8.21 5.61 4.41
N PRO A 191 -8.14 6.67 3.59
CA PRO A 191 -8.67 7.98 3.99
C PRO A 191 -10.20 7.93 4.03
N VAL A 192 -10.75 7.70 5.22
CA VAL A 192 -12.19 7.58 5.47
C VAL A 192 -12.63 8.56 6.55
N ILE A 193 -13.94 8.61 6.79
CA ILE A 193 -14.51 9.33 7.94
C ILE A 193 -14.13 8.58 9.21
N ASN A 194 -13.68 9.30 10.24
CA ASN A 194 -13.30 8.75 11.54
C ASN A 194 -12.25 7.62 11.42
N PRO A 195 -11.05 7.90 10.86
CA PRO A 195 -10.01 6.89 10.74
C PRO A 195 -9.65 6.32 12.12
N TYR A 196 -9.46 5.00 12.17
CA TYR A 196 -9.24 4.21 13.40
C TYR A 196 -10.39 4.19 14.40
N ASP A 197 -11.51 4.86 14.08
CA ASP A 197 -12.72 4.92 14.88
C ASP A 197 -12.43 5.12 16.37
N SER A 198 -12.54 4.12 17.24
CA SER A 198 -12.33 4.24 18.70
C SER A 198 -10.99 3.64 19.18
N ILE A 199 -10.47 4.15 20.31
CA ILE A 199 -9.30 3.54 21.00
C ILE A 199 -9.53 2.07 21.35
N LYS A 200 -10.79 1.61 21.47
CA LYS A 200 -11.14 0.21 21.74
C LYS A 200 -10.70 -0.77 20.65
N TYR A 201 -10.38 -0.29 19.46
CA TYR A 201 -9.84 -1.12 18.39
C TYR A 201 -8.33 -1.32 18.48
N PHE A 202 -7.66 -0.67 19.42
CA PHE A 202 -6.23 -0.84 19.67
C PHE A 202 -6.04 -1.76 20.89
N ASP A 203 -5.21 -2.78 20.70
CA ASP A 203 -4.61 -3.52 21.79
C ASP A 203 -3.15 -3.06 21.90
N LEU A 204 -2.90 -2.12 22.80
CA LEU A 204 -1.57 -1.50 22.96
C LEU A 204 -0.57 -2.43 23.66
N GLU A 205 -1.05 -3.44 24.39
CA GLU A 205 -0.20 -4.45 25.02
C GLU A 205 0.29 -5.46 23.98
N ALA A 206 -0.62 -5.98 23.17
CA ALA A 206 -0.27 -6.85 22.04
C ALA A 206 0.37 -6.09 20.87
N GLY A 207 0.26 -4.76 20.85
CA GLY A 207 0.72 -3.90 19.77
C GLY A 207 -0.05 -4.14 18.48
N THR A 208 -1.37 -4.24 18.54
CA THR A 208 -2.23 -4.51 17.37
C THR A 208 -3.37 -3.51 17.24
N VAL A 209 -3.91 -3.40 16.02
CA VAL A 209 -5.11 -2.60 15.72
C VAL A 209 -6.07 -3.39 14.84
N PHE A 210 -7.35 -3.31 15.16
CA PHE A 210 -8.44 -3.80 14.32
C PHE A 210 -8.96 -2.67 13.42
N ILE A 211 -9.03 -2.92 12.11
CA ILE A 211 -9.51 -1.96 11.11
C ILE A 211 -10.66 -2.59 10.35
N SER A 212 -11.79 -1.88 10.26
CA SER A 212 -12.96 -2.27 9.46
C SER A 212 -13.28 -1.20 8.42
N ASP A 213 -12.89 -1.44 7.16
CA ASP A 213 -13.09 -0.50 6.05
C ASP A 213 -14.49 -0.70 5.40
N LYS A 214 -15.58 -0.36 6.13
CA LYS A 214 -16.99 -0.22 5.70
C LYS A 214 -17.80 -1.45 5.23
N GLU A 215 -19.04 -1.47 5.73
CA GLU A 215 -20.15 -2.44 5.56
C GLU A 215 -20.93 -2.37 4.23
N VAL A 216 -20.42 -1.74 3.16
CA VAL A 216 -21.26 -1.41 1.96
C VAL A 216 -20.99 -2.29 0.73
N ARG A 217 -20.08 -3.27 0.81
CA ARG A 217 -19.91 -4.28 -0.24
C ARG A 217 -19.73 -5.65 0.40
N SER A 218 -20.17 -6.70 -0.29
CA SER A 218 -20.31 -8.10 0.15
C SER A 218 -19.04 -8.82 0.63
N GLU A 219 -17.96 -8.09 0.90
CA GLU A 219 -16.67 -8.61 1.31
C GLU A 219 -16.28 -7.95 2.64
N LEU A 220 -16.26 -8.75 3.71
CA LEU A 220 -15.80 -8.36 5.03
C LEU A 220 -14.33 -7.91 4.94
N SER A 221 -14.08 -6.61 4.77
CA SER A 221 -12.72 -6.05 4.70
C SER A 221 -12.15 -5.66 6.07
N ALA A 222 -12.55 -6.40 7.10
CA ALA A 222 -12.02 -6.26 8.44
C ALA A 222 -10.68 -6.99 8.56
N ARG A 223 -9.69 -6.37 9.22
CA ARG A 223 -8.38 -6.97 9.46
C ARG A 223 -7.78 -6.52 10.78
N THR A 224 -7.05 -7.42 11.42
CA THR A 224 -6.17 -7.10 12.55
C THR A 224 -4.74 -6.99 12.04
N LEU A 225 -4.06 -5.90 12.38
CA LEU A 225 -2.66 -5.65 12.02
C LEU A 225 -1.80 -5.52 13.27
N ALA A 226 -0.57 -6.01 13.20
CA ALA A 226 0.47 -5.63 14.15
C ALA A 226 0.95 -4.20 13.83
N LEU A 227 1.21 -3.42 14.87
CA LEU A 227 1.71 -2.05 14.78
C LEU A 227 3.20 -2.00 15.09
N PRO A 228 3.97 -1.13 14.40
CA PRO A 228 5.33 -0.78 14.80
C PRO A 228 5.36 -0.25 16.23
N LYS A 229 6.45 -0.52 16.96
CA LYS A 229 6.65 -0.05 18.33
C LYS A 229 6.54 1.47 18.44
N LEU A 230 7.06 2.20 17.45
CA LEU A 230 6.95 3.64 17.32
C LEU A 230 5.48 4.10 17.28
N ALA A 231 4.63 3.40 16.52
CA ALA A 231 3.22 3.73 16.41
C ALA A 231 2.48 3.48 17.73
N VAL A 232 2.73 2.33 18.38
CA VAL A 232 2.19 2.02 19.71
C VAL A 232 2.59 3.10 20.73
N THR A 233 3.88 3.46 20.74
CA THR A 233 4.41 4.52 21.61
C THR A 233 3.69 5.84 21.35
N GLN A 234 3.50 6.21 20.09
CA GLN A 234 2.82 7.46 19.74
C GLN A 234 1.34 7.47 20.16
N VAL A 235 0.64 6.35 20.06
CA VAL A 235 -0.75 6.24 20.55
C VAL A 235 -0.78 6.46 22.06
N ILE A 236 0.14 5.85 22.81
CA ILE A 236 0.26 6.06 24.26
C ILE A 236 0.53 7.54 24.58
N GLU A 237 1.45 8.19 23.87
CA GLU A 237 1.71 9.63 24.05
C GLU A 237 0.48 10.48 23.69
N TYR A 238 -0.29 10.10 22.66
CA TYR A 238 -1.52 10.79 22.33
C TYR A 238 -2.58 10.67 23.42
N LEU A 239 -2.75 9.48 24.02
CA LEU A 239 -3.66 9.31 25.15
C LEU A 239 -3.25 10.16 26.35
N ARG A 240 -1.94 10.28 26.65
CA ARG A 240 -1.45 11.21 27.68
C ARG A 240 -1.75 12.67 27.32
N HIS A 241 -1.63 13.03 26.04
CA HIS A 241 -2.00 14.35 25.58
C HIS A 241 -3.50 14.62 25.71
N LEU A 242 -4.37 13.64 25.42
CA LEU A 242 -5.82 13.76 25.63
C LEU A 242 -6.15 13.99 27.11
N GLN A 243 -5.42 13.36 28.04
CA GLN A 243 -5.58 13.62 29.47
C GLN A 243 -5.23 15.08 29.82
N ALA A 244 -4.12 15.59 29.29
CA ALA A 244 -3.73 16.99 29.48
C ALA A 244 -4.77 17.96 28.88
N LEU A 245 -5.28 17.65 27.68
CA LEU A 245 -6.30 18.46 27.01
C LEU A 245 -7.64 18.43 27.76
N LYS A 246 -8.03 17.27 28.28
CA LYS A 246 -9.23 17.12 29.13
C LYS A 246 -9.10 17.98 30.39
N ASN A 247 -7.97 17.89 31.08
CA ASN A 247 -7.71 18.68 32.30
C ASN A 247 -7.72 20.19 32.01
N TYR A 248 -7.23 20.62 30.85
CA TYR A 248 -7.33 22.02 30.43
C TYR A 248 -8.79 22.49 30.30
N PHE A 249 -9.69 21.65 29.79
CA PHE A 249 -11.09 22.04 29.57
C PHE A 249 -12.00 21.91 30.80
N ILE A 250 -11.54 21.33 31.91
CA ILE A 250 -12.38 21.01 33.07
C ILE A 250 -13.19 22.23 33.57
N ASP A 251 -12.54 23.39 33.68
CA ASP A 251 -13.14 24.63 34.16
C ASP A 251 -13.42 25.65 33.03
N ILE A 252 -12.91 25.40 31.82
CA ILE A 252 -12.97 26.35 30.69
C ILE A 252 -14.15 26.04 29.76
N ASN A 253 -14.37 24.77 29.45
CA ASN A 253 -15.38 24.37 28.48
C ASN A 253 -15.92 22.95 28.78
N PRO A 254 -16.99 22.83 29.56
CA PRO A 254 -17.57 21.54 29.94
C PRO A 254 -18.00 20.66 28.75
N SER A 255 -18.40 21.27 27.63
CA SER A 255 -18.79 20.55 26.41
C SER A 255 -17.59 19.88 25.74
N LEU A 256 -16.46 20.60 25.61
CA LEU A 256 -15.22 20.03 25.10
C LEU A 256 -14.66 18.98 26.06
N TYR A 257 -14.67 19.25 27.38
CA TYR A 257 -14.30 18.27 28.40
C TYR A 257 -15.05 16.94 28.20
N GLY A 258 -16.39 16.98 28.13
CA GLY A 258 -17.21 15.77 27.99
C GLY A 258 -16.96 15.01 26.68
N THR A 259 -16.65 15.74 25.61
CA THR A 259 -16.30 15.12 24.33
C THR A 259 -14.93 14.44 24.40
N VAL A 260 -13.89 15.10 24.94
CA VAL A 260 -12.56 14.50 25.11
C VAL A 260 -12.62 13.29 26.04
N GLN A 261 -13.40 13.36 27.12
CA GLN A 261 -13.67 12.22 28.00
C GLN A 261 -14.30 11.04 27.23
N SER A 262 -15.28 11.33 26.36
CA SER A 262 -15.91 10.29 25.53
C SER A 262 -14.92 9.64 24.56
N VAL A 263 -13.92 10.38 24.06
CA VAL A 263 -12.85 9.84 23.23
C VAL A 263 -11.95 8.90 24.02
N GLU A 264 -11.51 9.30 25.22
CA GLU A 264 -10.68 8.46 26.10
C GLU A 264 -11.38 7.17 26.53
N GLU A 265 -12.69 7.24 26.81
CA GLU A 265 -13.52 6.07 27.15
C GLU A 265 -13.87 5.20 25.92
N GLY A 266 -13.41 5.60 24.73
CA GLY A 266 -13.67 4.91 23.47
C GLY A 266 -15.15 4.87 23.08
N LYS A 267 -15.89 5.92 23.42
CA LYS A 267 -17.30 6.16 23.06
C LYS A 267 -17.44 7.15 21.89
N ALA A 268 -16.35 7.80 21.48
CA ALA A 268 -16.30 8.72 20.35
C ALA A 268 -15.06 8.43 19.47
N PRO A 269 -15.01 8.95 18.22
CA PRO A 269 -13.85 8.78 17.37
C PRO A 269 -12.56 9.34 17.97
N LEU A 270 -11.48 8.58 17.85
CA LEU A 270 -10.17 8.78 18.45
C LEU A 270 -9.53 10.10 18.01
N LEU A 271 -9.61 10.39 16.71
CA LEU A 271 -8.89 11.51 16.11
C LEU A 271 -9.85 12.66 15.77
N PHE A 272 -9.50 13.85 16.25
CA PHE A 272 -10.27 15.06 16.02
C PHE A 272 -9.37 16.31 15.99
N PHE A 273 -9.92 17.37 15.41
CA PHE A 273 -9.36 18.71 15.45
C PHE A 273 -10.24 19.61 16.32
N VAL A 274 -9.68 20.70 16.81
CA VAL A 274 -10.41 21.80 17.46
C VAL A 274 -10.31 23.04 16.58
N GLU A 275 -11.44 23.54 16.11
CA GLU A 275 -11.55 24.78 15.31
C GLU A 275 -12.70 25.61 15.84
N ASP A 276 -12.51 26.93 15.99
CA ASP A 276 -13.54 27.86 16.47
C ASP A 276 -14.17 27.42 17.81
N GLY A 277 -13.34 26.85 18.71
CA GLY A 277 -13.78 26.33 20.00
C GLY A 277 -14.67 25.08 19.92
N LYS A 278 -14.70 24.38 18.77
CA LYS A 278 -15.52 23.18 18.54
C LYS A 278 -14.68 22.01 18.04
N ILE A 279 -15.06 20.81 18.46
CA ILE A 279 -14.48 19.57 17.97
C ILE A 279 -15.01 19.25 16.57
N LYS A 280 -14.09 18.97 15.65
CA LYS A 280 -14.36 18.48 14.30
C LYS A 280 -13.62 17.16 14.12
N PHE A 281 -14.38 16.06 14.13
CA PHE A 281 -13.81 14.74 13.88
C PHE A 281 -13.17 14.65 12.49
N VAL A 282 -12.12 13.83 12.40
CA VAL A 282 -11.33 13.69 11.17
C VAL A 282 -12.19 13.12 10.04
N ARG A 283 -12.22 13.82 8.91
CA ARG A 283 -12.89 13.42 7.67
C ARG A 283 -12.02 13.78 6.46
N PRO A 284 -12.17 13.10 5.31
CA PRO A 284 -11.33 13.34 4.14
C PRO A 284 -11.26 14.81 3.71
N ALA A 285 -12.39 15.50 3.57
CA ALA A 285 -12.42 16.91 3.15
C ALA A 285 -11.67 17.86 4.12
N LEU A 286 -11.74 17.58 5.43
CA LEU A 286 -11.03 18.37 6.44
C LEU A 286 -9.52 18.12 6.40
N LEU A 287 -9.12 16.86 6.21
CA LEU A 287 -7.72 16.50 6.03
C LEU A 287 -7.13 17.08 4.75
N GLU A 288 -7.87 17.07 3.65
CA GLU A 288 -7.39 17.60 2.38
C GLU A 288 -7.06 19.09 2.48
N LYS A 289 -7.92 19.88 3.14
CA LYS A 289 -7.68 21.30 3.43
C LYS A 289 -6.40 21.51 4.24
N ARG A 290 -6.20 20.70 5.29
CA ARG A 290 -5.04 20.80 6.21
C ARG A 290 -3.75 20.25 5.64
N LEU A 291 -3.83 19.22 4.80
CA LEU A 291 -2.66 18.63 4.17
C LEU A 291 -2.16 19.53 3.05
N THR A 292 -3.06 20.09 2.24
CA THR A 292 -2.69 20.95 1.10
C THR A 292 -1.91 22.20 1.53
N SER A 293 -2.14 22.74 2.74
CA SER A 293 -1.37 23.86 3.28
C SER A 293 0.08 23.49 3.64
N VAL A 294 0.35 22.21 3.91
CA VAL A 294 1.70 21.71 4.25
C VAL A 294 2.37 21.13 3.00
N LEU A 295 1.71 20.19 2.34
CA LEU A 295 2.17 19.45 1.17
C LEU A 295 0.96 19.06 0.30
N PRO A 296 0.87 19.48 -0.98
CA PRO A 296 -0.29 19.24 -1.84
C PRO A 296 -0.35 17.78 -2.33
N LEU A 297 -0.56 16.83 -1.42
CA LEU A 297 -0.56 15.40 -1.67
C LEU A 297 -1.99 14.84 -1.60
N PRO A 298 -2.37 13.92 -2.51
CA PRO A 298 -3.61 13.16 -2.38
C PRO A 298 -3.64 12.36 -1.07
N LEU A 299 -4.79 12.26 -0.41
CA LEU A 299 -4.91 11.67 0.94
C LEU A 299 -4.49 10.19 1.05
N ASN A 300 -4.43 9.47 -0.06
CA ASN A 300 -4.04 8.07 -0.12
C ASN A 300 -2.54 7.87 -0.41
N TRP A 301 -1.73 8.93 -0.48
CA TRP A 301 -0.30 8.89 -0.81
C TRP A 301 0.49 7.84 0.00
N HIS A 302 0.15 7.65 1.28
CA HIS A 302 0.83 6.70 2.17
C HIS A 302 0.62 5.26 1.72
N ARG A 303 -0.53 4.92 1.13
CA ARG A 303 -0.80 3.57 0.58
C ARG A 303 0.08 3.29 -0.63
N HIS A 304 0.27 4.29 -1.50
CA HIS A 304 1.20 4.19 -2.63
C HIS A 304 2.63 3.98 -2.13
N PHE A 305 3.05 4.87 -1.25
CA PHE A 305 4.38 4.85 -0.67
C PHE A 305 4.71 3.51 -0.02
N MET A 306 3.83 3.02 0.86
CA MET A 306 4.07 1.80 1.63
C MET A 306 3.91 0.52 0.80
N ARG A 307 2.99 0.43 -0.18
CA ARG A 307 2.90 -0.77 -1.05
C ARG A 307 4.24 -1.03 -1.74
N THR A 308 4.80 0.02 -2.35
CA THR A 308 6.08 -0.05 -3.05
C THR A 308 7.22 -0.31 -2.07
N LYS A 309 7.25 0.41 -0.93
CA LYS A 309 8.34 0.27 0.04
C LYS A 309 8.39 -1.13 0.66
N LEU A 310 7.25 -1.72 1.03
CA LEU A 310 7.22 -3.07 1.60
C LEU A 310 7.73 -4.13 0.62
N ARG A 311 7.46 -3.98 -0.68
CA ARG A 311 8.04 -4.84 -1.72
C ARG A 311 9.55 -4.66 -1.84
N GLN A 312 10.04 -3.42 -1.77
CA GLN A 312 11.49 -3.14 -1.75
C GLN A 312 12.19 -3.68 -0.50
N LEU A 313 11.46 -3.78 0.62
CA LEU A 313 11.93 -4.40 1.87
C LEU A 313 11.92 -5.94 1.81
N GLY A 314 11.46 -6.54 0.72
CA GLY A 314 11.53 -7.99 0.47
C GLY A 314 10.27 -8.77 0.83
N PHE A 315 9.20 -8.12 1.31
CA PHE A 315 7.95 -8.83 1.62
C PHE A 315 7.26 -9.31 0.34
N SER A 316 6.63 -10.48 0.39
CA SER A 316 5.88 -11.04 -0.74
C SER A 316 4.64 -10.21 -1.07
N GLY A 317 4.16 -10.26 -2.32
CA GLY A 317 2.94 -9.54 -2.72
C GLY A 317 1.74 -9.90 -1.85
N GLN A 318 1.59 -11.18 -1.51
CA GLN A 318 0.52 -11.69 -0.64
C GLN A 318 0.59 -11.11 0.77
N GLN A 319 1.80 -11.05 1.37
CA GLN A 319 2.00 -10.44 2.69
C GLN A 319 1.62 -8.95 2.68
N VAL A 320 2.02 -8.23 1.63
CA VAL A 320 1.70 -6.80 1.49
C VAL A 320 0.21 -6.58 1.26
N ASP A 321 -0.42 -7.39 0.42
CA ASP A 321 -1.85 -7.31 0.12
C ASP A 321 -2.70 -7.64 1.35
N ALA A 322 -2.30 -8.64 2.16
CA ALA A 322 -2.87 -8.91 3.47
C ALA A 322 -2.80 -7.70 4.40
N TRP A 323 -1.62 -7.07 4.51
CA TRP A 323 -1.43 -5.85 5.31
C TRP A 323 -2.31 -4.68 4.82
N MET A 324 -2.47 -4.52 3.50
CA MET A 324 -3.28 -3.46 2.91
C MET A 324 -4.80 -3.71 2.96
N GLY A 325 -5.23 -4.91 3.31
CA GLY A 325 -6.64 -5.33 3.20
C GLY A 325 -7.09 -5.47 1.74
N HIS A 326 -6.19 -5.93 0.87
CA HIS A 326 -6.51 -6.33 -0.50
C HIS A 326 -6.52 -7.86 -0.56
N ALA A 327 -7.70 -8.49 -0.49
CA ALA A 327 -7.80 -9.92 -0.77
C ALA A 327 -8.45 -10.08 -2.14
N GLY A 328 -7.75 -10.72 -3.08
CA GLY A 328 -8.40 -11.31 -4.24
C GLY A 328 -9.07 -12.62 -3.85
N PHE A 329 -10.02 -13.10 -4.65
CA PHE A 329 -10.68 -14.40 -4.43
C PHE A 329 -9.65 -15.54 -4.31
N GLY A 330 -9.68 -16.27 -3.19
CA GLY A 330 -8.74 -17.35 -2.88
C GLY A 330 -7.38 -16.88 -2.33
N GLY A 331 -7.20 -15.58 -2.14
CA GLY A 331 -6.02 -14.95 -1.53
C GLY A 331 -6.31 -14.32 -0.16
N GLU A 332 -7.43 -14.67 0.47
CA GLU A 332 -7.85 -14.12 1.75
C GLU A 332 -6.87 -14.49 2.86
N ALA A 333 -6.27 -13.47 3.46
CA ALA A 333 -5.39 -13.61 4.62
C ALA A 333 -6.16 -14.21 5.79
N PHE A 334 -5.52 -15.13 6.54
CA PHE A 334 -6.09 -15.78 7.73
C PHE A 334 -7.40 -16.56 7.50
N SER A 335 -7.76 -16.84 6.25
CA SER A 335 -8.79 -17.83 5.93
C SER A 335 -8.34 -19.24 6.32
N ARG A 336 -9.27 -20.20 6.38
CA ARG A 336 -9.00 -21.60 6.78
C ARG A 336 -7.83 -22.25 6.04
N TYR A 337 -7.58 -21.86 4.80
CA TYR A 337 -6.53 -22.42 3.95
C TYR A 337 -5.35 -21.46 3.73
N SER A 338 -5.31 -20.34 4.46
CA SER A 338 -4.22 -19.37 4.38
C SER A 338 -2.99 -19.91 5.10
N GLY A 339 -1.82 -19.77 4.46
CA GLY A 339 -0.52 -20.02 5.10
C GLY A 339 0.01 -18.83 5.88
N LEU A 340 -0.66 -17.67 5.83
CA LEU A 340 -0.24 -16.46 6.55
C LEU A 340 -0.57 -16.58 8.04
N ALA A 341 0.38 -16.20 8.88
CA ALA A 341 0.25 -16.17 10.33
C ALA A 341 0.41 -14.75 10.88
N MET A 342 -0.05 -14.51 12.10
CA MET A 342 0.12 -13.20 12.76
C MET A 342 1.62 -12.83 12.90
N ARG A 343 2.52 -13.82 12.93
CA ARG A 343 3.97 -13.61 12.89
C ARG A 343 4.41 -12.84 11.63
N ASP A 344 3.83 -13.13 10.46
CA ASP A 344 4.15 -12.41 9.22
C ASP A 344 3.82 -10.92 9.33
N LEU A 345 2.70 -10.57 9.96
CA LEU A 345 2.32 -9.18 10.18
C LEU A 345 3.22 -8.50 11.23
N LYS A 346 3.69 -9.24 12.23
CA LYS A 346 4.67 -8.74 13.20
C LYS A 346 6.01 -8.45 12.53
N ASP A 347 6.47 -9.32 11.63
CA ASP A 347 7.70 -9.09 10.84
C ASP A 347 7.58 -7.82 9.99
N ILE A 348 6.41 -7.61 9.36
CA ILE A 348 6.11 -6.36 8.65
C ILE A 348 6.20 -5.17 9.61
N ALA A 349 5.54 -5.23 10.76
CA ALA A 349 5.52 -4.15 11.75
C ALA A 349 6.93 -3.79 12.25
N GLU A 350 7.78 -4.79 12.57
CA GLU A 350 9.17 -4.60 12.99
C GLU A 350 10.02 -3.95 11.88
N ARG A 351 9.80 -4.36 10.63
CA ARG A 351 10.54 -3.81 9.48
C ARG A 351 10.08 -2.40 9.11
N ILE A 352 8.80 -2.09 9.27
CA ILE A 352 8.26 -0.73 9.20
C ILE A 352 8.86 0.11 10.32
N ASP A 353 8.91 -0.39 11.57
CA ASP A 353 9.49 0.33 12.71
C ASP A 353 10.92 0.80 12.40
N THR A 354 11.78 -0.15 12.03
CA THR A 354 13.18 0.11 11.64
C THR A 354 13.26 1.10 10.47
N PHE A 355 12.35 1.00 9.50
CA PHE A 355 12.33 1.92 8.36
C PHE A 355 11.97 3.35 8.78
N LEU A 356 10.93 3.52 9.59
CA LEU A 356 10.48 4.82 10.06
C LEU A 356 11.52 5.48 10.98
N THR A 357 12.12 4.71 11.89
CA THR A 357 13.12 5.22 12.84
C THR A 357 14.46 5.49 12.18
N ASP A 358 15.01 4.51 11.46
CA ASP A 358 16.42 4.56 11.06
C ASP A 358 16.61 5.27 9.72
N GLN A 359 15.72 5.01 8.74
CA GLN A 359 15.84 5.61 7.41
C GLN A 359 15.15 6.96 7.32
N LEU A 360 13.94 7.09 7.89
CA LEU A 360 13.19 8.35 7.85
C LEU A 360 13.46 9.26 9.05
N SER A 361 14.16 8.79 10.09
CA SER A 361 14.46 9.55 11.30
C SER A 361 13.20 10.08 12.01
N ILE A 362 12.13 9.30 12.00
CA ILE A 362 10.86 9.62 12.68
C ILE A 362 10.91 9.03 14.09
N GLY A 363 10.86 9.91 15.11
CA GLY A 363 10.72 9.52 16.51
C GLY A 363 9.34 9.90 17.07
N PRO A 364 8.98 9.46 18.28
CA PRO A 364 7.72 9.83 18.93
C PRO A 364 7.68 11.34 19.22
N LEU A 365 6.51 11.95 19.04
CA LEU A 365 6.22 13.32 19.45
C LEU A 365 5.62 13.27 20.86
N ALA A 366 6.27 13.94 21.81
CA ALA A 366 5.86 13.92 23.22
C ALA A 366 4.58 14.71 23.45
N ALA A 367 3.74 14.22 24.37
CA ALA A 367 2.51 14.86 24.79
C ALA A 367 2.71 16.32 25.24
N TRP A 368 1.61 17.08 25.31
CA TRP A 368 1.68 18.43 25.90
C TRP A 368 2.12 18.36 27.36
N SER A 369 3.27 18.95 27.63
CA SER A 369 3.75 19.26 28.97
C SER A 369 4.01 20.77 28.99
N ASN A 370 3.46 21.48 29.97
CA ASN A 370 3.69 22.91 30.09
C ASN A 370 5.20 23.15 30.21
N PRO A 371 5.82 24.04 29.39
CA PRO A 371 7.16 24.51 29.72
C PRO A 371 7.06 25.17 31.11
N ALA A 372 7.85 24.66 32.05
CA ALA A 372 7.94 25.23 33.39
C ALA A 372 8.38 26.69 33.35
#